data_AF-A0A7W0SWS9-F1
#
_entry.id   AF-A0A7W0SWS9-F1
#
_cell.length_a   1.000
_cell.length_b   1.000
_cell.length_c   1.000
_cell.angle_alpha   90.00
_cell.angle_beta   90.00
_cell.angle_gamma   90.00
#
_symmetry.space_group_name_H-M   'P 1'
#
loop_
_entity.id
_entity.type
_entity.pdbx_description
1 polymer ?
#
loop_
_entity_poly.entity_id
_entity_poly.type
_entity_poly.pdbx_seq_one_letter_code
_entity_poly.pdbx_strand_id
1 'polypeptide(L)'
;MARPSEFPPPFAPIDAIAPPTDPALERIEVGVLIVGGGPGGLACAIRLGQLLEEHPDVRERLGDVPVAVLEKGKQPGSHLLSGAVVNPRPLRELFRGRLTMADLPTYGEVPGEAVHVLTRRSSYRIPPPPTMWNHGNVILSVSELARFLAE
;
A
#
# COMPACT_ATOMS: atom_id res chain seq x y z
N MET A 1 5.88 28.36 7.99
CA MET A 1 5.92 27.08 7.26
C MET A 1 5.16 27.30 5.97
N ALA A 2 5.79 27.11 4.82
CA ALA A 2 5.11 27.34 3.55
C ALA A 2 4.11 26.20 3.28
N ARG A 3 2.93 26.55 2.77
CA ARG A 3 1.87 25.57 2.47
C ARG A 3 2.12 24.98 1.08
N PRO A 4 1.88 23.68 0.85
CA PRO A 4 1.95 23.11 -0.50
C PRO A 4 1.09 23.87 -1.53
N SER A 5 -0.02 24.46 -1.10
CA SER A 5 -0.89 25.31 -1.92
C SER A 5 -0.22 26.61 -2.42
N GLU A 6 0.87 27.04 -1.78
CA GLU A 6 1.64 28.24 -2.18
C GLU A 6 2.62 27.94 -3.32
N PHE A 7 2.79 26.67 -3.69
CA PHE A 7 3.63 26.22 -4.80
C PHE A 7 2.83 25.28 -5.71
N PRO A 8 1.80 25.78 -6.40
CA PRO A 8 1.06 24.95 -7.33
C PRO A 8 1.98 24.47 -8.46
N PRO A 9 1.78 23.24 -8.99
CA PRO A 9 2.53 22.77 -10.14
C PRO A 9 2.29 23.68 -11.36
N PRO A 10 3.23 23.73 -12.32
CA PRO A 10 3.12 24.58 -13.51
C PRO A 10 2.17 23.98 -14.57
N PHE A 11 1.12 23.28 -14.14
CA PHE A 11 0.08 22.72 -14.99
C PHE A 11 -1.25 22.76 -14.23
N ALA A 12 -2.34 22.95 -14.97
CA ALA A 12 -3.68 22.84 -14.44
C ALA A 12 -4.14 21.37 -14.46
N PRO A 13 -5.03 20.93 -13.55
CA PRO A 13 -5.56 19.58 -13.58
C PRO A 13 -6.20 19.19 -14.92
N ILE A 14 -6.81 20.15 -15.62
CA ILE A 14 -7.40 19.95 -16.95
C ILE A 14 -6.37 19.55 -18.01
N ASP A 15 -5.10 19.88 -17.82
CA ASP A 15 -4.02 19.50 -18.73
C ASP A 15 -3.69 17.99 -18.64
N ALA A 16 -4.11 17.34 -17.55
CA ALA A 16 -3.84 15.93 -17.27
C ALA A 16 -5.10 15.06 -17.12
N ILE A 17 -6.28 15.66 -16.96
CA ILE A 17 -7.56 14.97 -16.76
C ILE A 17 -8.47 15.26 -17.95
N ALA A 18 -8.59 14.30 -18.85
CA ALA A 18 -9.54 14.37 -19.97
C ALA A 18 -10.94 13.88 -19.55
N PRO A 19 -12.02 14.40 -20.16
CA PRO A 19 -13.34 13.81 -19.99
C PRO A 19 -13.36 12.36 -20.52
N PRO A 20 -14.23 11.49 -19.99
CA PRO A 20 -14.35 10.12 -20.48
C PRO A 20 -14.68 10.10 -21.97
N THR A 21 -13.84 9.45 -22.77
CA THR A 21 -14.00 9.34 -24.23
C THR A 21 -14.84 8.14 -24.64
N ASP A 22 -14.90 7.11 -23.79
CA ASP A 22 -15.55 5.84 -24.14
C ASP A 22 -17.08 5.98 -24.15
N PRO A 23 -17.78 5.26 -25.06
CA PRO A 23 -19.24 5.19 -25.08
C PRO A 23 -19.81 4.77 -23.73
N ALA A 24 -21.00 5.27 -23.38
CA ALA A 24 -21.62 4.96 -22.09
C ALA A 24 -21.78 3.45 -21.81
N LEU A 25 -22.00 2.64 -22.86
CA LEU A 25 -22.14 1.19 -22.77
C LEU A 25 -20.82 0.45 -22.49
N GLU A 26 -19.68 1.10 -22.71
CA GLU A 26 -18.34 0.51 -22.46
C GLU A 26 -17.76 0.94 -21.11
N ARG A 27 -18.46 1.83 -20.38
CA ARG A 27 -18.03 2.30 -19.07
C ARG A 27 -18.38 1.28 -17.99
N ILE A 28 -17.46 1.09 -17.06
CA ILE A 28 -17.68 0.30 -15.86
C ILE A 28 -18.01 1.27 -14.73
N GLU A 29 -19.26 1.27 -14.30
CA GLU A 29 -19.68 2.01 -13.11
C GLU A 29 -19.17 1.28 -11.86
N VAL A 30 -18.49 2.02 -10.99
CA VAL A 30 -17.91 1.47 -9.75
C VAL A 30 -18.30 2.34 -8.57
N GLY A 31 -18.64 1.72 -7.44
CA GLY A 31 -18.99 2.45 -6.23
C GLY A 31 -17.79 3.22 -5.65
N VAL A 32 -16.67 2.53 -5.49
CA VAL A 32 -15.40 3.10 -5.02
C VAL A 32 -14.25 2.65 -5.91
N LEU A 33 -13.54 3.60 -6.50
CA LEU A 33 -12.30 3.35 -7.25
C LEU A 33 -11.08 3.69 -6.39
N ILE A 34 -10.22 2.70 -6.18
CA ILE A 34 -8.92 2.85 -5.52
C ILE A 34 -7.84 2.84 -6.59
N VAL A 35 -7.11 3.94 -6.73
CA VAL A 35 -6.02 4.05 -7.71
C VAL A 35 -4.69 3.70 -7.03
N GLY A 36 -4.09 2.60 -7.47
CA GLY A 36 -2.83 2.04 -6.98
C GLY A 36 -3.02 0.75 -6.19
N GLY A 37 -2.53 -0.38 -6.73
CA GLY A 37 -2.48 -1.70 -6.11
C GLY A 37 -1.24 -1.91 -5.22
N GLY A 38 -0.85 -0.87 -4.47
CA GLY A 38 0.19 -0.96 -3.44
C GLY A 38 -0.38 -1.38 -2.08
N PRO A 39 0.44 -1.54 -1.04
CA PRO A 39 -0.02 -1.99 0.28
C PRO A 39 -1.11 -1.10 0.88
N GLY A 40 -1.04 0.22 0.66
CA GLY A 40 -2.07 1.15 1.13
C GLY A 40 -3.41 1.00 0.40
N GLY A 41 -3.37 0.88 -0.93
CA GLY A 41 -4.58 0.72 -1.74
C GLY A 41 -5.25 -0.64 -1.52
N LEU A 42 -4.46 -1.71 -1.44
CA LEU A 42 -4.97 -3.05 -1.15
C LEU A 42 -5.48 -3.16 0.29
N ALA A 43 -4.79 -2.58 1.28
CA ALA A 43 -5.31 -2.53 2.66
C ALA A 43 -6.64 -1.76 2.74
N CYS A 44 -6.77 -0.66 1.98
CA CYS A 44 -8.02 0.08 1.87
C CYS A 44 -9.13 -0.82 1.27
N ALA A 45 -8.85 -1.50 0.16
CA ALA A 45 -9.80 -2.39 -0.51
C ALA A 45 -10.26 -3.54 0.40
N ILE A 46 -9.31 -4.22 1.07
CA ILE A 46 -9.58 -5.28 2.03
C ILE A 46 -10.46 -4.75 3.17
N ARG A 47 -10.09 -3.62 3.78
CA ARG A 47 -10.85 -3.09 4.92
C ARG A 47 -12.24 -2.63 4.49
N LEU A 48 -12.38 -2.04 3.32
CA LEU A 48 -13.67 -1.66 2.76
C LEU A 48 -14.53 -2.89 2.50
N GLY A 49 -13.96 -3.96 1.92
CA GLY A 49 -14.65 -5.24 1.76
C GLY A 49 -15.18 -5.80 3.08
N GLN A 50 -14.34 -5.84 4.11
CA GLN A 50 -14.74 -6.26 5.46
C GLN A 50 -15.89 -5.40 6.04
N LEU A 51 -15.86 -4.08 5.83
CA LEU A 51 -16.94 -3.20 6.29
C LEU A 51 -18.24 -3.41 5.49
N LEU A 52 -18.14 -3.68 4.19
CA LEU A 52 -19.31 -3.97 3.35
C LEU A 52 -19.96 -5.32 3.68
N GLU A 53 -19.21 -6.28 4.24
CA GLU A 53 -19.79 -7.50 4.84
C GLU A 53 -20.70 -7.16 6.03
N GLU A 54 -20.33 -6.15 6.83
CA GLU A 54 -21.06 -5.69 8.02
C GLU A 54 -22.22 -4.73 7.67
N HIS A 55 -22.20 -4.12 6.47
CA HIS A 55 -23.14 -3.08 6.03
C HIS A 55 -23.73 -3.38 4.63
N PRO A 56 -24.66 -4.34 4.53
CA PRO A 56 -25.21 -4.79 3.24
C PRO A 56 -26.03 -3.70 2.51
N ASP A 57 -26.66 -2.79 3.24
CA ASP A 57 -27.39 -1.64 2.69
C ASP A 57 -26.46 -0.65 1.96
N VAL A 58 -25.27 -0.41 2.52
CA VAL A 58 -24.23 0.41 1.87
C VAL A 58 -23.71 -0.31 0.64
N ARG A 59 -23.47 -1.62 0.73
CA ARG A 59 -23.02 -2.44 -0.40
C ARG A 59 -24.00 -2.36 -1.58
N GLU A 60 -25.29 -2.50 -1.34
CA GLU A 60 -26.32 -2.42 -2.39
C GLU A 60 -26.30 -1.06 -3.10
N ARG A 61 -26.12 0.03 -2.34
CA ARG A 61 -26.02 1.40 -2.89
C ARG A 61 -24.77 1.64 -3.75
N LEU A 62 -23.72 0.84 -3.59
CA LEU A 62 -22.49 0.94 -4.38
C LEU A 62 -22.57 0.20 -5.73
N GLY A 63 -23.68 -0.50 -6.00
CA GLY A 63 -23.93 -1.17 -7.27
C GLY A 63 -23.21 -2.51 -7.43
N ASP A 64 -23.22 -3.03 -8.66
CA ASP A 64 -22.72 -4.37 -9.00
C ASP A 64 -21.21 -4.52 -8.76
N VAL A 65 -20.44 -3.44 -8.97
CA VAL A 65 -19.00 -3.37 -8.70
C VAL A 65 -18.76 -2.38 -7.55
N PRO A 66 -18.91 -2.83 -6.28
CA PRO A 66 -18.87 -1.91 -5.15
C PRO A 66 -17.47 -1.32 -4.90
N VAL A 67 -16.42 -2.08 -5.19
CA VAL A 67 -15.02 -1.67 -5.02
C VAL A 67 -14.20 -2.17 -6.21
N ALA A 68 -13.43 -1.27 -6.81
CA ALA A 68 -12.46 -1.60 -7.85
C ALA A 68 -11.07 -1.04 -7.47
N VAL A 69 -10.03 -1.82 -7.74
CA VAL A 69 -8.63 -1.39 -7.57
C VAL A 69 -8.00 -1.29 -8.96
N LEU A 70 -7.47 -0.13 -9.31
CA LEU A 70 -6.78 0.11 -10.57
C LEU A 70 -5.27 0.16 -10.33
N GLU A 71 -4.54 -0.79 -10.90
CA GLU A 71 -3.08 -0.84 -10.84
C GLU A 71 -2.49 -0.70 -12.25
N LYS A 72 -1.43 0.11 -12.38
CA LYS A 72 -0.71 0.32 -13.65
C LYS A 72 0.12 -0.90 -14.06
N GLY A 73 0.66 -1.61 -13.08
CA GLY A 73 1.42 -2.83 -13.26
C GLY A 73 0.55 -3.95 -13.83
N LYS A 74 1.20 -4.91 -14.50
CA LYS A 74 0.52 -6.11 -15.03
C LYS A 74 -0.24 -6.89 -13.95
N GLN A 75 0.27 -6.83 -12.72
CA GLN A 75 -0.33 -7.36 -11.51
C GLN A 75 0.13 -6.52 -10.29
N PRO A 76 -0.62 -6.50 -9.18
CA PRO A 76 -0.16 -5.93 -7.92
C PRO A 76 1.25 -6.42 -7.55
N GLY A 77 2.10 -5.47 -7.14
CA GLY A 77 3.53 -5.74 -6.88
C GLY A 77 4.49 -5.49 -8.04
N SER A 78 4.02 -5.41 -9.29
CA SER A 78 4.89 -5.26 -10.48
C SER A 78 5.74 -3.99 -10.51
N HIS A 79 5.28 -2.92 -9.86
CA HIS A 79 5.97 -1.63 -9.80
C HIS A 79 6.37 -1.23 -8.36
N LEU A 80 6.27 -2.16 -7.41
CA LEU A 80 6.67 -1.90 -6.03
C LEU A 80 8.15 -2.21 -5.84
N LEU A 81 8.86 -1.33 -5.14
CA LEU A 81 10.26 -1.49 -4.78
C LEU A 81 10.49 -0.97 -3.37
N SER A 82 11.03 -1.81 -2.49
CA SER A 82 11.40 -1.45 -1.12
C SER A 82 12.39 -2.45 -0.55
N GLY A 83 13.26 -2.00 0.37
CA GLY A 83 14.06 -2.91 1.22
C GLY A 83 13.24 -3.58 2.34
N ALA A 84 12.04 -3.05 2.61
CA ALA A 84 10.94 -3.70 3.32
C ALA A 84 11.29 -4.39 4.66
N VAL A 85 11.75 -3.58 5.61
CA VAL A 85 11.59 -3.87 7.04
C VAL A 85 10.28 -3.24 7.51
N VAL A 86 9.33 -4.06 7.96
CA VAL A 86 7.94 -3.67 8.16
C VAL A 86 7.53 -3.87 9.61
N ASN A 87 6.86 -2.88 10.18
CA ASN A 87 6.16 -3.05 11.45
C ASN A 87 4.90 -3.91 11.21
N PRO A 88 4.76 -5.08 11.86
CA PRO A 88 3.64 -5.99 11.61
C PRO A 88 2.30 -5.49 12.18
N ARG A 89 2.29 -4.44 13.03
CA ARG A 89 1.08 -3.96 13.71
C ARG A 89 -0.07 -3.61 12.75
N PRO A 90 0.10 -2.83 11.67
CA PRO A 90 -1.00 -2.48 10.78
C PRO A 90 -1.60 -3.70 10.05
N LEU A 91 -0.77 -4.70 9.71
CA LEU A 91 -1.23 -5.94 9.08
C LEU A 91 -2.06 -6.78 10.07
N ARG A 92 -1.60 -6.90 11.32
CA ARG A 92 -2.38 -7.56 12.39
C ARG A 92 -3.71 -6.86 12.62
N GLU A 93 -3.74 -5.53 12.60
CA GLU A 93 -4.96 -4.75 12.75
C GLU A 93 -5.91 -4.90 11.55
N LEU A 94 -5.39 -4.95 10.34
CA LEU A 94 -6.18 -5.15 9.11
C LEU A 94 -6.88 -6.51 9.11
N PHE A 95 -6.17 -7.58 9.49
CA PHE A 95 -6.72 -8.93 9.42
C PHE A 95 -7.46 -9.38 10.68
N ARG A 96 -7.28 -8.73 11.83
CA ARG A 96 -8.01 -8.99 13.08
C ARG A 96 -8.05 -10.48 13.47
N GLY A 97 -6.96 -11.21 13.21
CA GLY A 97 -6.85 -12.65 13.49
C GLY A 97 -7.35 -13.58 12.39
N ARG A 98 -7.93 -13.07 11.28
CA ARG A 98 -8.25 -13.87 10.08
C ARG A 98 -6.98 -14.43 9.41
N LEU A 99 -5.88 -13.68 9.48
CA LEU A 99 -4.54 -14.10 9.08
C LEU A 99 -3.55 -13.73 10.18
N THR A 100 -2.50 -14.53 10.30
CA THR A 100 -1.36 -14.31 11.17
C THR A 100 -0.15 -13.87 10.33
N MET A 101 0.92 -13.42 11.01
CA MET A 101 2.16 -13.09 10.32
C MET A 101 2.82 -14.31 9.65
N ALA A 102 2.51 -15.54 10.10
CA ALA A 102 3.03 -16.77 9.51
C ALA A 102 2.37 -17.12 8.16
N ASP A 103 1.18 -16.57 7.89
CA ASP A 103 0.45 -16.79 6.64
C ASP A 103 0.91 -15.83 5.53
N LEU A 104 1.59 -14.74 5.89
CA LEU A 104 2.08 -13.73 4.96
C LEU A 104 3.42 -14.14 4.33
N PRO A 105 3.77 -13.62 3.13
CA PRO A 105 5.07 -13.87 2.49
C PRO A 105 6.19 -13.08 3.18
N THR A 106 6.61 -13.56 4.36
CA THR A 106 7.65 -12.98 5.20
C THR A 106 8.91 -13.84 5.23
N TYR A 107 10.07 -13.20 5.39
CA TYR A 107 11.37 -13.84 5.63
C TYR A 107 11.70 -13.98 7.13
N GLY A 108 10.78 -13.58 8.02
CA GLY A 108 10.92 -13.69 9.47
C GLY A 108 11.18 -12.35 10.17
N GLU A 109 11.41 -12.41 11.47
CA GLU A 109 11.74 -11.24 12.29
C GLU A 109 13.15 -10.72 11.99
N VAL A 110 13.35 -9.41 12.15
CA VAL A 110 14.66 -8.79 11.98
C VAL A 110 15.62 -9.30 13.07
N PRO A 111 16.72 -9.98 12.72
CA PRO A 111 17.64 -10.56 13.70
C PRO A 111 18.53 -9.52 14.37
N GLY A 112 18.66 -8.34 13.76
CA GLY A 112 19.37 -7.21 14.32
C GLY A 112 19.63 -6.10 13.31
N GLU A 113 20.06 -4.96 13.84
CA GLU A 113 20.33 -3.74 13.08
C GLU A 113 21.75 -3.21 13.28
N ALA A 114 22.25 -2.51 12.27
CA ALA A 114 23.50 -1.79 12.34
C ALA A 114 23.42 -0.51 11.50
N VAL A 115 24.01 0.56 12.02
CA VAL A 115 24.16 1.82 11.31
C VAL A 115 25.65 2.09 11.14
N HIS A 116 26.04 2.43 9.92
CA HIS A 116 27.43 2.65 9.56
C HIS A 116 27.61 4.04 8.98
N VAL A 117 28.66 4.73 9.44
CA VAL A 117 29.20 5.91 8.77
C VAL A 117 30.28 5.44 7.81
N LEU A 118 30.08 5.70 6.53
CA LEU A 118 30.99 5.28 5.46
C LEU A 118 31.93 6.42 5.08
N THR A 119 33.20 6.09 4.91
CA THR A 119 34.19 6.95 4.22
C THR A 119 34.60 6.29 2.92
N ARG A 120 35.45 6.96 2.13
CA ARG A 120 35.98 6.37 0.89
C ARG A 120 36.68 5.02 1.09
N ARG A 121 37.26 4.77 2.27
CA ARG A 121 38.11 3.58 2.52
C ARG A 121 37.71 2.78 3.77
N SER A 122 36.76 3.26 4.56
CA SER A 122 36.41 2.64 5.84
C SER A 122 34.93 2.73 6.16
N SER A 123 34.50 1.90 7.10
CA SER A 123 33.15 1.87 7.65
C SER A 123 33.23 1.83 9.16
N TYR A 124 32.55 2.76 9.83
CA TYR A 124 32.50 2.84 11.29
C TYR A 124 31.08 2.56 11.76
N ARG A 125 30.91 1.50 12.55
CA ARG A 125 29.61 1.20 13.18
C ARG A 125 29.33 2.22 14.27
N ILE A 126 28.15 2.81 14.25
CA ILE A 126 27.64 3.69 15.31
C ILE A 126 26.40 3.04 15.96
N PRO A 127 26.05 3.43 17.21
CA PRO A 127 24.80 3.01 17.82
C PRO A 127 23.60 3.44 16.96
N PRO A 128 22.65 2.53 16.64
CA PRO A 128 21.45 2.89 15.90
C PRO A 128 20.60 3.91 16.68
N PRO A 129 20.16 5.01 16.06
CA PRO A 129 19.23 5.93 16.70
C PRO A 129 17.86 5.24 16.93
N PRO A 130 17.03 5.71 17.88
CA PRO A 130 15.76 5.06 18.21
C PRO A 130 14.81 4.86 17.03
N THR A 131 14.83 5.74 16.03
CA THR A 131 14.01 5.63 14.81
C THR A 131 14.44 4.51 13.87
N MET A 132 15.60 3.90 14.10
CA MET A 132 16.14 2.78 13.33
C MET A 132 16.15 1.46 14.12
N TRP A 133 15.51 1.42 15.29
CA TRP A 133 15.33 0.19 16.04
C TRP A 133 14.30 -0.70 15.35
N ASN A 134 14.66 -1.97 15.15
CA ASN A 134 13.85 -2.90 14.37
C ASN A 134 13.35 -4.11 15.17
N HIS A 135 13.50 -4.07 16.50
CA HIS A 135 12.96 -5.11 17.36
C HIS A 135 11.44 -5.29 17.14
N GLY A 136 11.03 -6.51 16.81
CA GLY A 136 9.64 -6.86 16.50
C GLY A 136 9.15 -6.47 15.09
N ASN A 137 10.02 -5.90 14.24
CA ASN A 137 9.74 -5.74 12.81
C ASN A 137 10.05 -7.04 12.05
N VAL A 138 9.45 -7.19 10.89
CA VAL A 138 9.65 -8.34 9.99
C VAL A 138 10.28 -7.91 8.67
N ILE A 139 11.01 -8.82 8.04
CA ILE A 139 11.59 -8.64 6.71
C ILE A 139 10.64 -9.31 5.71
N LEU A 140 10.25 -8.61 4.65
CA LEU A 140 9.38 -9.18 3.60
C LEU A 140 9.69 -8.59 2.23
N SER A 141 9.15 -9.18 1.17
CA SER A 141 9.13 -8.53 -0.15
C SER A 141 7.84 -7.73 -0.30
N VAL A 142 7.94 -6.41 -0.52
CA VAL A 142 6.74 -5.57 -0.69
C VAL A 142 5.92 -5.95 -1.93
N SER A 143 6.59 -6.46 -2.97
CA SER A 143 5.93 -6.93 -4.19
C SER A 143 5.19 -8.22 -3.95
N GLU A 144 5.79 -9.17 -3.23
CA GLU A 144 5.10 -10.42 -2.84
C GLU A 144 3.95 -10.15 -1.87
N LEU A 145 4.12 -9.21 -0.94
CA LEU A 145 3.04 -8.79 -0.06
C LEU A 145 1.86 -8.23 -0.86
N ALA A 146 2.09 -7.32 -1.81
CA ALA A 146 1.00 -6.78 -2.61
C ALA A 146 0.34 -7.84 -3.52
N ARG A 147 1.11 -8.80 -4.04
CA ARG A 147 0.55 -9.94 -4.77
C ARG A 147 -0.35 -10.78 -3.87
N PHE A 148 0.12 -11.12 -2.68
CA PHE A 148 -0.64 -11.86 -1.67
C PHE A 148 -1.91 -11.11 -1.22
N LEU A 149 -1.83 -9.80 -0.99
CA LEU A 149 -2.99 -8.99 -0.57
C LEU A 149 -4.06 -8.83 -1.67
N ALA A 150 -3.73 -9.16 -2.92
CA ALA A 150 -4.66 -9.11 -4.04
C ALA A 150 -5.33 -10.46 -4.34
N GLU A 151 -4.94 -11.53 -3.64
CA GLU A 151 -5.55 -12.86 -3.68
C GLU A 151 -6.73 -12.95 -2.68
#